data_AF-A0A7C7LQU2-F1
#
_entry.id   AF-A0A7C7LQU2-F1
#
_cell.length_a   1.000
_cell.length_b   1.000
_cell.length_c   1.000
_cell.angle_alpha   90.00
_cell.angle_beta   90.00
_cell.angle_gamma   90.00
#
_symmetry.space_group_name_H-M   'P 1'
#
loop_
_entity.id
_entity.type
_entity.pdbx_description
1 polymer ?
#
loop_
_entity_poly.entity_id
_entity_poly.type
_entity_poly.pdbx_seq_one_letter_code
_entity_poly.pdbx_strand_id
1 'polypeptide(L)'
;MKDTYRQWLDVRQKWREQEGDSLKPSEELASELRALYIAMLRLVAMGKKHLPGDMASELADAIEVLSEGQEETFLILGNLKLKGRKQPRSGPFLEKCRLDAVHYLHAVARGELSDTHPVTTVARAYGVSQSTVHRWRNKYAHRQLSPPNPTLVKKFLRPSGQQYQKHI
;
A
#
# COMPACT_ATOMS: atom_id res chain seq x y z
N MET A 1 -13.23 -31.60 -2.29
CA MET A 1 -12.38 -30.57 -1.65
C MET A 1 -12.85 -29.23 -2.19
N LYS A 2 -13.48 -28.38 -1.37
CA LYS A 2 -13.99 -27.07 -1.85
C LYS A 2 -12.81 -26.25 -2.36
N ASP A 3 -12.98 -25.57 -3.49
CA ASP A 3 -11.90 -24.78 -4.09
C ASP A 3 -11.61 -23.56 -3.21
N THR A 4 -10.48 -23.59 -2.50
CA THR A 4 -10.03 -22.54 -1.58
C THR A 4 -10.06 -21.15 -2.21
N TYR A 5 -9.78 -21.06 -3.52
CA TYR A 5 -9.81 -19.78 -4.23
C TYR A 5 -11.24 -19.25 -4.42
N ARG A 6 -12.21 -20.11 -4.77
CA ARG A 6 -13.62 -19.71 -4.86
C ARG A 6 -14.17 -19.25 -3.51
N GLN A 7 -13.83 -19.97 -2.44
CA GLN A 7 -14.24 -19.57 -1.10
C GLN A 7 -13.64 -18.21 -0.71
N TRP A 8 -12.40 -17.94 -1.12
CA TRP A 8 -11.79 -16.63 -0.90
C TRP A 8 -12.51 -15.54 -1.70
N LEU A 9 -12.87 -15.79 -2.96
CA LEU A 9 -13.66 -14.85 -3.75
C LEU A 9 -15.03 -14.55 -3.11
N ASP A 10 -15.71 -15.58 -2.59
CA ASP A 10 -17.00 -15.42 -1.93
C ASP A 10 -16.90 -14.56 -0.66
N VAL A 11 -15.88 -14.80 0.17
CA VAL A 11 -15.63 -14.00 1.38
C VAL A 11 -15.24 -12.56 1.02
N ARG A 12 -14.42 -12.37 -0.03
CA ARG A 12 -14.08 -11.03 -0.56
C ARG A 12 -15.29 -10.29 -1.11
N GLN A 13 -16.23 -11.01 -1.73
CA GLN A 13 -17.46 -10.42 -2.23
C GLN A 13 -18.37 -9.99 -1.07
N LYS A 14 -18.53 -10.84 -0.05
CA LYS A 14 -19.27 -10.48 1.18
C LYS A 14 -18.69 -9.25 1.87
N TRP A 15 -17.36 -9.16 1.95
CA TRP A 15 -16.70 -7.98 2.51
C TRP A 15 -17.08 -6.70 1.75
N ARG A 16 -17.04 -6.73 0.41
CA ARG A 16 -17.45 -5.58 -0.42
C ARG A 16 -18.93 -5.21 -0.25
N GLU A 17 -19.80 -6.21 -0.16
CA GLU A 17 -21.25 -6.01 -0.06
C GLU A 17 -21.70 -5.52 1.31
N GLN A 18 -21.12 -6.06 2.38
CA GLN A 18 -21.56 -5.79 3.76
C GLN A 18 -20.87 -4.57 4.37
N GLU A 19 -19.61 -4.30 4.00
CA GLU A 19 -18.80 -3.28 4.66
C GLU A 19 -18.26 -2.22 3.70
N GLY A 20 -18.65 -2.28 2.43
CA GLY A 20 -18.38 -1.24 1.42
C GLY A 20 -16.89 -0.94 1.27
N ASP A 21 -16.51 0.30 1.58
CA ASP A 21 -15.13 0.82 1.49
C ASP A 21 -14.35 0.67 2.81
N SER A 22 -14.85 -0.10 3.78
CA SER A 22 -14.13 -0.35 5.03
C SER A 22 -12.78 -1.00 4.74
N LEU A 23 -11.70 -0.33 5.15
CA LEU A 23 -10.33 -0.82 5.05
C LEU A 23 -10.06 -2.06 5.93
N LYS A 24 -10.97 -2.34 6.88
CA LYS A 24 -10.87 -3.48 7.78
C LYS A 24 -12.18 -4.29 7.75
N PRO A 25 -12.13 -5.58 7.38
CA PRO A 25 -13.28 -6.46 7.50
C PRO A 25 -13.62 -6.68 8.99
N SER A 26 -14.88 -7.01 9.30
CA SER A 26 -15.26 -7.56 10.60
C SER A 26 -14.36 -8.73 11.00
N GLU A 27 -14.20 -8.96 12.31
CA GLU A 27 -13.31 -10.01 12.81
C GLU A 27 -13.67 -11.40 12.28
N GLU A 28 -14.96 -11.65 12.04
CA GLU A 28 -15.45 -12.88 11.42
C GLU A 28 -14.92 -13.05 10.00
N LEU A 29 -15.11 -12.05 9.13
CA LEU A 29 -14.59 -12.06 7.76
C LEU A 29 -13.06 -12.07 7.72
N ALA A 30 -12.39 -11.31 8.59
CA ALA A 30 -10.94 -11.29 8.71
C ALA A 30 -10.39 -12.68 9.10
N SER A 31 -11.06 -13.37 10.02
CA SER A 31 -10.71 -14.73 10.43
C SER A 31 -10.86 -15.74 9.29
N GLU A 32 -11.96 -15.66 8.53
CA GLU A 32 -12.18 -16.49 7.36
C GLU A 32 -11.12 -16.25 6.28
N LEU A 33 -10.81 -14.98 5.97
CA LEU A 33 -9.75 -14.63 5.03
C LEU A 33 -8.40 -15.21 5.46
N ARG A 34 -7.99 -15.03 6.72
CA ARG A 34 -6.74 -15.60 7.24
C ARG A 34 -6.69 -17.12 7.07
N ALA A 35 -7.76 -17.82 7.40
CA ALA A 35 -7.83 -19.28 7.27
C ALA A 35 -7.67 -19.73 5.80
N LEU A 36 -8.28 -19.01 4.87
CA LEU A 36 -8.20 -19.29 3.43
C LEU A 36 -6.80 -18.99 2.86
N TYR A 37 -6.17 -17.90 3.30
CA TYR A 37 -4.77 -17.61 2.97
C TYR A 37 -3.82 -18.70 3.47
N ILE A 38 -3.95 -19.13 4.73
CA ILE A 38 -3.14 -20.21 5.31
C ILE A 38 -3.34 -21.53 4.53
N ALA A 39 -4.59 -21.87 4.21
CA ALA A 39 -4.90 -23.07 3.44
C ALA A 39 -4.27 -23.03 2.04
N MET A 40 -4.37 -21.89 1.35
CA MET A 40 -3.77 -21.71 0.02
C MET A 40 -2.25 -21.78 0.07
N LEU A 41 -1.60 -21.08 1.01
CA LEU A 41 -0.14 -21.08 1.17
C LEU A 41 0.40 -22.49 1.47
N ARG A 42 -0.34 -23.31 2.24
CA ARG A 42 0.02 -24.73 2.46
C ARG A 42 -0.04 -25.55 1.17
N LEU A 43 -1.06 -25.34 0.33
CA LEU A 43 -1.16 -26.02 -0.97
C LEU A 43 -0.03 -25.60 -1.92
N VAL A 44 0.35 -24.32 -1.89
CA VAL A 44 1.48 -23.78 -2.65
C VAL A 44 2.81 -24.38 -2.17
N ALA A 45 3.04 -24.43 -0.86
CA ALA A 45 4.25 -25.02 -0.29
C ALA A 45 4.38 -26.53 -0.61
N MET A 46 3.26 -27.24 -0.74
CA MET A 46 3.25 -28.65 -1.17
C MET A 46 3.42 -28.83 -2.69
N GLY A 47 3.57 -27.74 -3.46
CA GLY A 47 3.64 -27.77 -4.92
C GLY A 47 2.34 -28.16 -5.62
N LYS A 48 1.21 -28.19 -4.90
CA LYS A 48 -0.09 -28.66 -5.40
C LYS A 48 -0.88 -27.58 -6.14
N LYS A 49 -0.61 -26.31 -5.85
CA LYS A 49 -1.26 -25.15 -6.47
C LYS A 49 -0.27 -24.00 -6.61
N HIS A 50 -0.59 -23.04 -7.47
CA HIS A 50 0.03 -21.71 -7.46
C HIS A 50 -0.84 -20.75 -6.65
N LEU A 51 -0.24 -19.71 -6.07
CA LEU A 51 -0.99 -18.63 -5.44
C LEU A 51 -1.61 -17.77 -6.56
N PRO A 52 -2.94 -17.56 -6.58
CA PRO A 52 -3.58 -16.63 -7.52
C PRO A 52 -3.01 -15.21 -7.34
N GLY A 53 -2.86 -14.47 -8.44
CA GLY A 53 -2.16 -13.17 -8.42
C GLY A 53 -2.88 -12.09 -7.61
N ASP A 54 -4.21 -12.13 -7.57
CA ASP A 54 -5.06 -11.26 -6.76
C ASP A 54 -4.90 -11.54 -5.25
N MET A 55 -4.90 -12.82 -4.86
CA MET A 55 -4.56 -13.23 -3.48
C MET A 55 -3.13 -12.81 -3.13
N ALA A 56 -2.17 -13.00 -4.04
CA ALA A 56 -0.78 -12.63 -3.81
C ALA A 56 -0.61 -11.12 -3.59
N SER A 57 -1.27 -10.29 -4.42
CA SER A 57 -1.23 -8.84 -4.29
C SER A 57 -1.86 -8.36 -2.98
N GLU A 58 -3.05 -8.85 -2.64
CA GLU A 58 -3.74 -8.44 -1.40
C GLU A 58 -2.97 -8.90 -0.15
N LEU A 59 -2.37 -10.10 -0.17
CA LEU A 59 -1.50 -10.56 0.91
C LEU A 59 -0.24 -9.71 1.03
N ALA A 60 0.37 -9.31 -0.09
CA ALA A 60 1.55 -8.45 -0.09
C ALA A 60 1.23 -7.07 0.51
N ASP A 61 0.14 -6.45 0.07
CA ASP A 61 -0.33 -5.17 0.63
C ASP A 61 -0.57 -5.28 2.14
N ALA A 62 -1.21 -6.37 2.58
CA ALA A 62 -1.47 -6.62 4.00
C ALA A 62 -0.18 -6.81 4.83
N ILE A 63 0.86 -7.43 4.26
CA ILE A 63 2.18 -7.58 4.91
C ILE A 63 2.94 -6.25 4.92
N GLU A 64 2.84 -5.43 3.87
CA GLU A 64 3.44 -4.09 3.84
C GLU A 64 2.86 -3.23 4.96
N VAL A 65 1.53 -3.18 5.10
CA VAL A 65 0.81 -2.49 6.19
C VAL A 65 1.33 -2.93 7.56
N LEU A 66 1.49 -4.24 7.78
CA LEU A 66 2.08 -4.78 9.01
C LEU A 66 3.52 -4.29 9.23
N SER A 67 4.35 -4.33 8.20
CA SER A 67 5.76 -3.94 8.28
C SER A 67 5.94 -2.47 8.63
N GLU A 68 4.98 -1.63 8.24
CA GLU A 68 4.91 -0.22 8.60
C GLU A 68 4.37 0.03 10.03
N GLY A 69 3.95 -1.04 10.73
CA GLY A 69 3.43 -0.99 12.09
C GLY A 69 1.97 -0.56 12.17
N GLN A 70 1.19 -0.77 11.12
CA GLN A 70 -0.22 -0.41 11.06
C GLN A 70 -1.11 -1.61 11.40
N GLU A 71 -2.27 -1.31 12.00
CA GLU A 71 -3.23 -2.33 12.48
C GLU A 71 -4.42 -2.56 11.54
N GLU A 72 -4.49 -1.82 10.43
CA GLU A 72 -5.58 -1.84 9.44
C GLU A 72 -5.37 -2.94 8.40
N THR A 73 -5.30 -4.18 8.88
CA THR A 73 -5.15 -5.37 8.02
C THR A 73 -5.93 -6.53 8.58
N PHE A 74 -6.44 -7.40 7.70
CA PHE A 74 -7.10 -8.65 8.09
C PHE A 74 -6.12 -9.63 8.77
N LEU A 75 -4.81 -9.41 8.68
CA LEU A 75 -3.79 -10.28 9.29
C LEU A 75 -3.70 -10.15 10.82
N ILE A 76 -4.16 -9.04 11.39
CA ILE A 76 -4.13 -8.82 12.85
C ILE A 76 -5.44 -9.31 13.46
N LEU A 77 -5.32 -10.10 14.53
CA LEU A 77 -6.46 -10.47 15.36
C LEU A 77 -7.02 -9.22 16.04
N GLY A 78 -8.33 -9.00 16.00
CA GLY A 78 -8.97 -7.81 16.55
C GLY A 78 -8.70 -7.54 18.04
N ASN A 79 -8.22 -8.54 18.78
CA ASN A 79 -7.81 -8.43 20.18
C ASN A 79 -6.32 -8.13 20.39
N LEU A 80 -5.48 -8.20 19.34
CA LEU A 80 -4.07 -7.88 19.41
C LEU A 80 -3.87 -6.38 19.16
N LYS A 81 -3.68 -5.62 20.24
CA LYS A 81 -3.13 -4.26 20.14
C LYS A 81 -1.62 -4.37 20.02
N LEU A 82 -1.04 -3.98 18.89
CA LEU A 82 0.39 -3.76 18.73
C LEU A 82 0.77 -2.50 19.52
N LYS A 83 0.82 -2.64 20.85
CA LYS A 83 1.29 -1.58 21.75
C LYS A 83 2.66 -1.09 21.27
N GLY A 84 2.75 0.19 20.90
CA GLY A 84 4.04 0.91 20.99
C GLY A 84 4.51 1.75 19.81
N ARG A 85 3.77 1.91 18.71
CA ARG A 85 4.11 2.93 17.70
C ARG A 85 2.88 3.77 17.39
N LYS A 86 3.02 5.10 17.54
CA LYS A 86 2.02 6.09 17.14
C LYS A 86 1.53 5.69 15.74
N GLN A 87 0.26 5.29 15.64
CA GLN A 87 -0.37 5.07 14.34
C GLN A 87 -0.02 6.28 13.47
N PRO A 88 0.54 6.08 12.26
CA PRO A 88 0.75 7.19 11.35
C PRO A 88 -0.59 7.88 11.16
N ARG A 89 -0.69 9.18 11.49
CA ARG A 89 -1.93 9.98 11.35
C ARG A 89 -2.45 10.06 9.90
N SER A 90 -1.77 9.41 8.95
CA SER A 90 -2.09 9.34 7.54
C SER A 90 -2.00 7.89 7.10
N GLY A 91 -3.08 7.36 6.51
CA GLY A 91 -3.14 5.97 6.06
C GLY A 91 -2.02 5.59 5.08
N PRO A 92 -1.74 4.29 4.93
CA PRO A 92 -0.63 3.74 4.13
C PRO A 92 -0.67 4.23 2.69
N PHE A 93 -1.88 4.39 2.15
CA PHE A 93 -2.10 4.92 0.81
C PHE A 93 -1.53 6.35 0.61
N LEU A 94 -1.80 7.26 1.54
CA LEU A 94 -1.29 8.65 1.47
C LEU A 94 0.23 8.70 1.68
N GLU A 95 0.76 7.80 2.50
CA GLU A 95 2.20 7.67 2.72
C GLU A 95 2.91 7.18 1.44
N LYS A 96 2.34 6.19 0.74
CA LYS A 96 2.83 5.70 -0.56
C LYS A 96 2.80 6.80 -1.63
N CYS A 97 1.72 7.57 -1.71
CA CYS A 97 1.64 8.72 -2.61
C CYS A 97 2.75 9.75 -2.33
N ARG A 98 3.05 10.05 -1.06
CA ARG A 98 4.13 10.97 -0.69
C ARG A 98 5.52 10.39 -1.00
N LEU A 99 5.69 9.08 -0.85
CA LEU A 99 6.93 8.40 -1.22
C LEU A 99 7.18 8.46 -2.74
N ASP A 100 6.15 8.29 -3.58
CA ASP A 100 6.27 8.45 -5.04
C ASP A 100 6.74 9.86 -5.43
N ALA A 101 6.20 10.90 -4.78
CA ALA A 101 6.64 12.27 -4.96
C ALA A 101 8.12 12.44 -4.60
N VAL A 102 8.58 11.83 -3.51
CA VAL A 102 9.99 11.90 -3.08
C VAL A 102 10.91 11.08 -3.98
N HIS A 103 10.48 9.91 -4.46
CA HIS A 103 11.21 9.13 -5.44
C HIS A 103 11.47 9.93 -6.73
N TYR A 104 10.48 10.70 -7.20
CA TYR A 104 10.65 11.59 -8.35
C TYR A 104 11.73 12.65 -8.10
N LEU A 105 11.71 13.30 -6.94
CA LEU A 105 12.72 14.30 -6.58
C LEU A 105 14.13 13.70 -6.51
N HIS A 106 14.27 12.48 -5.98
CA HIS A 106 15.56 11.79 -5.93
C HIS A 106 16.06 11.37 -7.31
N ALA A 107 15.18 10.86 -8.18
CA ALA A 107 15.56 10.48 -9.54
C ALA A 107 16.07 11.70 -10.33
N VAL A 108 15.44 12.87 -10.18
CA VAL A 108 15.94 14.12 -10.78
C VAL A 108 17.28 14.54 -10.16
N ALA A 109 17.41 14.48 -8.82
CA ALA A 109 18.66 14.85 -8.13
C ALA A 109 19.85 13.94 -8.50
N ARG A 110 19.59 12.67 -8.84
CA ARG A 110 20.61 11.72 -9.34
C ARG A 110 20.90 11.87 -10.84
N GLY A 111 20.20 12.75 -11.55
CA GLY A 111 20.35 12.94 -12.99
C GLY A 111 19.68 11.86 -13.85
N GLU A 112 18.88 10.97 -13.25
CA GLU A 112 18.14 9.90 -13.95
C GLU A 112 16.91 10.45 -14.69
N LEU A 113 16.40 11.61 -14.26
CA LEU A 113 15.33 12.34 -14.89
C LEU A 113 15.75 13.79 -15.13
N SER A 114 15.45 14.31 -16.32
CA SER A 114 15.62 15.73 -16.63
C SER A 114 14.34 16.50 -16.26
N ASP A 115 14.44 17.34 -15.23
CA ASP A 115 13.46 18.35 -14.87
C ASP A 115 14.17 19.52 -14.18
N THR A 116 14.01 20.74 -14.72
CA THR A 116 14.63 21.97 -14.20
C THR A 116 13.96 22.47 -12.92
N HIS A 117 12.68 22.14 -12.69
CA HIS A 117 11.89 22.61 -11.55
C HIS A 117 11.12 21.48 -10.86
N PRO A 118 11.81 20.44 -10.34
CA PRO A 118 11.18 19.20 -9.88
C PRO A 118 10.22 19.39 -8.70
N VAL A 119 10.52 20.32 -7.78
CA VAL A 119 9.62 20.64 -6.66
C VAL A 119 8.32 21.26 -7.17
N THR A 120 8.39 22.14 -8.17
CA THR A 120 7.23 22.77 -8.79
C THR A 120 6.40 21.75 -9.56
N THR A 121 7.05 20.83 -10.28
CA THR A 121 6.38 19.72 -10.98
C THR A 121 5.59 18.82 -10.03
N VAL A 122 6.20 18.40 -8.92
CA VAL A 122 5.54 17.59 -7.89
C VAL A 122 4.38 18.37 -7.25
N ALA A 123 4.60 19.63 -6.87
CA ALA A 123 3.58 20.48 -6.26
C ALA A 123 2.34 20.59 -7.15
N ARG A 124 2.54 20.82 -8.45
CA ARG A 124 1.47 20.89 -9.44
C ARG A 124 0.76 19.55 -9.63
N ALA A 125 1.50 18.44 -9.70
CA ALA A 125 0.91 17.11 -9.87
C ALA A 125 0.05 16.70 -8.68
N TYR A 126 0.44 17.09 -7.46
CA TYR A 126 -0.24 16.71 -6.22
C TYR A 126 -1.23 17.77 -5.71
N GLY A 127 -1.31 18.93 -6.36
CA GLY A 127 -2.23 20.00 -5.94
C GLY A 127 -1.87 20.60 -4.58
N VAL A 128 -0.59 20.57 -4.19
CA VAL A 128 -0.11 21.04 -2.88
C VAL A 128 0.87 22.19 -3.00
N SER A 129 1.13 22.90 -1.91
CA SER A 129 2.18 23.92 -1.86
C SER A 129 3.59 23.33 -2.00
N GLN A 130 4.52 24.11 -2.56
CA GLN A 130 5.94 23.71 -2.61
C GLN A 130 6.52 23.46 -1.20
N SER A 131 6.06 24.21 -0.20
CA SER A 131 6.44 24.00 1.21
C SER A 131 6.05 22.62 1.73
N THR A 132 4.92 22.07 1.28
CA THR A 132 4.48 20.72 1.61
C THR A 132 5.41 19.67 0.98
N VAL A 133 5.82 19.88 -0.27
CA VAL A 133 6.77 19.01 -0.97
C VAL A 133 8.14 19.01 -0.29
N HIS A 134 8.65 20.17 0.13
CA HIS A 134 9.88 20.27 0.92
C HIS A 134 9.78 19.52 2.25
N ARG A 135 8.64 19.60 2.93
CA ARG A 135 8.39 18.86 4.17
C ARG A 135 8.43 17.35 3.94
N TRP A 136 7.83 16.84 2.86
CA TRP A 136 7.91 15.42 2.51
C TRP A 136 9.36 15.00 2.24
N ARG A 137 10.08 15.76 1.41
CA ARG A 137 11.50 15.48 1.13
C ARG A 137 12.33 15.35 2.42
N ASN A 138 12.14 16.27 3.37
CA ASN A 138 12.85 16.23 4.65
C ASN A 138 12.43 15.03 5.51
N LYS A 139 11.12 14.71 5.56
CA LYS A 139 10.58 13.58 6.32
C LYS A 139 11.19 12.24 5.88
N TYR A 140 11.46 12.06 4.59
CA TYR A 140 11.98 10.81 4.04
C TYR A 140 13.49 10.84 3.74
N ALA A 141 14.20 11.91 4.10
CA ALA A 141 15.63 12.10 3.80
C ALA A 141 16.53 10.98 4.35
N HIS A 142 16.14 10.34 5.46
CA HIS A 142 16.91 9.29 6.12
C HIS A 142 16.48 7.86 5.73
N ARG A 143 15.40 7.68 4.97
CA ARG A 143 15.05 6.35 4.46
C ARG A 143 16.01 6.02 3.31
N GLN A 144 16.69 4.87 3.40
CA GLN A 144 17.32 4.28 2.22
C GLN A 144 16.22 3.84 1.26
N LEU A 145 15.82 4.74 0.37
CA LEU A 145 14.85 4.45 -0.68
C LEU A 145 15.60 3.68 -1.77
N SER A 146 15.31 2.38 -1.90
CA SER A 146 15.78 1.60 -3.05
C SER A 146 15.42 2.34 -4.34
N PRO A 147 16.36 2.55 -5.27
CA PRO A 147 16.10 3.37 -6.45
C PRO A 147 15.00 2.69 -7.29
N PRO A 148 13.79 3.28 -7.37
CA PRO A 148 12.77 2.76 -8.25
C PRO A 148 13.14 3.10 -9.69
N ASN A 149 12.68 2.28 -10.64
CA ASN A 149 12.93 2.52 -12.06
C ASN A 149 12.49 3.95 -12.45
N PRO A 150 13.40 4.83 -12.92
CA PRO A 150 13.11 6.24 -13.17
C PRO A 150 11.94 6.47 -14.14
N THR A 151 11.80 5.55 -15.10
CA THR A 151 10.71 5.58 -16.10
C THR A 151 9.35 5.34 -15.44
N LEU A 152 9.29 4.43 -14.46
CA LEU A 152 8.07 4.15 -13.70
C LEU A 152 7.72 5.32 -12.78
N VAL A 153 8.71 5.88 -12.09
CA VAL A 153 8.53 7.05 -11.20
C VAL A 153 7.92 8.24 -11.96
N LYS A 154 8.40 8.53 -13.17
CA LYS A 154 7.83 9.58 -14.03
C LYS A 154 6.39 9.27 -14.46
N LYS A 155 6.07 8.01 -14.74
CA LYS A 155 4.71 7.58 -15.14
C LYS A 155 3.72 7.62 -13.98
N PHE A 156 4.13 7.24 -12.77
CA PHE A 156 3.27 7.19 -11.59
C PHE A 156 3.04 8.55 -10.92
N LEU A 157 3.92 9.54 -11.15
CA LEU A 157 3.82 10.86 -10.50
C LEU A 157 2.43 11.51 -10.64
N ARG A 158 1.85 11.53 -11.85
CA ARG A 158 0.53 12.15 -12.08
C ARG A 158 -0.63 11.33 -11.49
N PRO A 159 -0.74 10.01 -11.76
CA PRO A 159 -1.74 9.16 -11.11
C PRO A 159 -1.70 9.21 -9.58
N SER A 160 -0.51 9.12 -8.97
CA SER A 160 -0.34 9.20 -7.51
C SER A 160 -0.75 10.57 -6.97
N GLY A 161 -0.43 11.66 -7.68
CA GLY A 161 -0.90 13.00 -7.32
C GLY A 161 -2.42 13.18 -7.40
N GLN A 162 -3.06 12.66 -8.45
CA GLN A 162 -4.53 12.70 -8.59
C GLN A 162 -5.22 11.88 -7.50
N GLN A 163 -4.67 10.71 -7.17
CA GLN A 163 -5.25 9.87 -6.15
C GLN A 163 -5.03 10.47 -4.75
N TYR A 164 -3.86 11.08 -4.49
CA TYR A 164 -3.62 11.85 -3.26
C TYR A 164 -4.68 12.94 -3.03
N GLN A 165 -5.02 13.70 -4.08
CA GLN A 165 -6.04 14.76 -4.01
C GLN A 165 -7.45 14.27 -3.65
N LYS A 166 -7.81 13.03 -3.99
CA LYS A 166 -9.14 12.48 -3.66
C LYS A 166 -9.30 12.13 -2.18
N HIS A 167 -8.18 12.04 -1.46
CA HIS A 167 -8.13 11.56 -0.07
C HIS A 167 -7.69 12.64 0.93
N ILE A 168 -7.56 13.90 0.48
CA ILE A 168 -7.32 15.09 1.31
C ILE A 168 -8.48 16.07 1.21
#